data_AF-A0A7V2NJF2-F1
#
_entry.id   AF-A0A7V2NJF2-F1
#
_cell.length_a   1.000
_cell.length_b   1.000
_cell.length_c   1.000
_cell.angle_alpha   90.00
_cell.angle_beta   90.00
_cell.angle_gamma   90.00
#
_symmetry.space_group_name_H-M   'P 1'
#
loop_
_entity.id
_entity.type
_entity.pdbx_description
1 polymer ?
#
loop_
_entity_poly.entity_id
_entity_poly.type
_entity_poly.pdbx_seq_one_letter_code
_entity_poly.pdbx_strand_id
1 'polypeptide(L)' 'MLKNNRKGFTLIEILIVVVIVAILAAISVPIYLDYVNGARASDAQSQIGAIYNASKMYKQDTSEWP' A
#
# COMPACT_ATOMS: atom_id res chain seq x y z
N MET A 1 -41.15 18.17 31.69
CA MET A 1 -39.76 18.61 31.44
C MET A 1 -38.95 17.40 30.98
N LEU A 2 -38.56 17.34 29.70
CA LEU A 2 -37.76 16.24 29.17
C LEU A 2 -36.30 16.42 29.63
N LYS A 3 -35.83 15.48 30.45
CA LYS A 3 -34.46 15.50 30.99
C LYS A 3 -33.50 15.03 29.90
N ASN A 4 -32.84 15.98 29.24
CA ASN A 4 -31.81 15.72 28.23
C ASN A 4 -30.58 15.09 28.88
N ASN A 5 -30.52 13.76 28.89
CA ASN A 5 -29.43 12.95 29.43
C ASN A 5 -28.25 12.87 28.43
N ARG A 6 -27.62 14.01 28.12
CA ARG A 6 -26.41 14.04 27.29
C ARG A 6 -25.23 13.47 28.10
N LYS A 7 -25.03 12.15 28.02
CA LYS A 7 -23.82 11.49 28.52
C LYS A 7 -22.69 11.76 27.52
N GLY A 8 -21.61 12.38 28.00
CA GLY A 8 -20.36 12.52 27.23
C GLY A 8 -19.53 11.23 27.31
N PHE A 9 -18.54 11.12 26.42
CA PHE A 9 -17.55 10.05 26.43
C PHE A 9 -16.67 10.14 27.68
N THR A 10 -16.26 8.98 28.19
CA THR A 10 -15.32 8.88 29.29
C THR A 10 -13.87 8.91 28.77
N LEU A 11 -12.94 9.38 29.61
CA LEU A 11 -11.51 9.33 29.28
C LEU A 11 -11.01 7.90 29.08
N ILE A 12 -11.59 6.92 29.80
CA ILE A 12 -11.22 5.51 29.68
C ILE A 12 -11.63 4.93 28.31
N GLU A 13 -12.78 5.35 27.76
CA GLU A 13 -13.22 4.92 26.42
C GLU A 13 -12.25 5.44 25.35
N ILE A 14 -11.85 6.71 25.41
CA ILE A 14 -10.89 7.28 24.45
C ILE A 14 -9.52 6.58 24.57
N LEU A 15 -9.06 6.29 25.78
CA LEU A 15 -7.78 5.61 26.02
C LEU A 15 -7.74 4.24 25.34
N ILE A 16 -8.79 3.43 25.52
CA ILE A 16 -8.87 2.10 24.91
C ILE A 16 -8.87 2.20 23.38
N VAL A 17 -9.62 3.15 22.81
CA VAL A 17 -9.67 3.36 21.36
C VAL A 17 -8.29 3.71 20.81
N VAL A 18 -7.56 4.64 21.45
CA VAL A 18 -6.21 5.02 21.01
C VAL A 18 -5.24 3.85 21.09
N VAL A 19 -5.31 3.03 22.15
CA VAL A 19 -4.47 1.83 22.30
C VAL A 19 -4.74 0.82 21.18
N ILE A 20 -6.01 0.54 20.86
CA ILE A 20 -6.38 -0.37 19.77
C ILE A 20 -5.85 0.16 18.43
N VAL A 21 -6.06 1.45 18.14
CA VAL A 21 -5.57 2.07 16.89
C VAL A 21 -4.05 2.03 16.80
N ALA A 22 -3.33 2.25 17.91
CA ALA A 22 -1.87 2.19 17.94
C ALA A 22 -1.34 0.78 17.62
N ILE A 23 -1.93 -0.27 18.19
CA ILE A 23 -1.56 -1.66 17.90
C ILE A 23 -1.83 -2.00 16.44
N LEU A 24 -3.00 -1.63 15.92
CA LEU A 24 -3.35 -1.87 14.52
C LEU A 24 -2.41 -1.11 13.57
N ALA A 25 -2.08 0.15 13.86
CA ALA A 25 -1.19 0.95 13.05
C ALA A 25 0.23 0.37 13.03
N ALA A 26 0.75 -0.08 14.17
CA ALA A 26 2.09 -0.67 14.27
C ALA A 26 2.27 -1.90 13.36
N ILE A 27 1.23 -2.73 13.21
CA ILE A 27 1.25 -3.91 12.34
C ILE A 27 0.90 -3.54 10.89
N SER A 28 -0.07 -2.65 10.68
CA SER A 28 -0.60 -2.35 9.34
C SER A 28 0.37 -1.54 8.48
N VAL A 29 1.14 -0.63 9.09
CA VAL A 29 2.09 0.22 8.36
C VAL A 29 3.18 -0.57 7.63
N PRO A 30 3.96 -1.47 8.28
CA PRO A 30 4.98 -2.25 7.57
C PRO A 30 4.39 -3.15 6.48
N ILE A 31 3.26 -3.80 6.74
CA ILE A 31 2.56 -4.65 5.75
C ILE A 31 2.17 -3.83 4.52
N TYR A 32 1.62 -2.62 4.73
CA TYR A 32 1.25 -1.75 3.62
C TYR A 32 2.47 -1.29 2.81
N LEU A 33 3.58 -0.97 3.46
CA LEU A 33 4.83 -0.61 2.78
C LEU A 33 5.37 -1.77 1.93
N ASP A 34 5.37 -2.98 2.47
CA ASP A 34 5.79 -4.17 1.72
C ASP A 34 4.88 -4.46 0.53
N TYR A 35 3.56 -4.29 0.70
CA TYR A 35 2.59 -4.42 -0.40
C TYR A 35 2.88 -3.42 -1.53
N VAL A 36 3.09 -2.15 -1.20
CA VAL A 36 3.41 -1.11 -2.20
C VAL A 36 4.74 -1.38 -2.89
N ASN A 37 5.75 -1.83 -2.14
CA ASN A 37 7.05 -2.18 -2.71
C ASN A 37 6.95 -3.39 -3.66
N GLY A 38 6.17 -4.42 -3.28
CA GLY A 38 5.89 -5.56 -4.14
C GLY A 38 5.17 -5.16 -5.44
N ALA A 39 4.17 -4.28 -5.35
CA ALA A 39 3.47 -3.74 -6.52
C ALA A 39 4.43 -2.99 -7.45
N ARG A 40 5.27 -2.10 -6.90
CA ARG A 40 6.30 -1.37 -7.67
C ARG A 40 7.30 -2.30 -8.35
N ALA A 41 7.73 -3.36 -7.66
CA ALA A 41 8.63 -4.35 -8.24
C ALA A 41 7.98 -5.12 -9.39
N SER A 42 6.70 -5.48 -9.25
CA SER A 42 5.93 -6.14 -10.31
C SER A 42 5.75 -5.23 -11.53
N ASP A 43 5.42 -3.95 -11.32
CA ASP A 43 5.31 -2.96 -12.39
C ASP A 43 6.65 -2.77 -13.12
N ALA A 44 7.75 -2.66 -12.37
CA ALA A 44 9.09 -2.55 -12.95
C ALA A 44 9.45 -3.78 -13.79
N GLN A 45 9.14 -4.99 -13.29
CA GLN A 45 9.38 -6.23 -14.03
C GLN A 45 8.56 -6.29 -15.32
N SER A 46 7.30 -5.83 -15.29
CA SER A 46 6.44 -5.74 -16.47
C SER A 46 7.02 -4.77 -17.52
N GLN A 47 7.45 -3.59 -17.08
CA GLN A 47 8.06 -2.59 -17.97
C GLN A 47 9.38 -3.10 -18.58
N ILE A 48 10.25 -3.72 -17.79
CA ILE A 48 11.49 -4.34 -18.30
C ILE A 48 11.17 -5.41 -19.33
N GLY A 49 10.16 -6.26 -19.07
CA GLY A 49 9.71 -7.27 -20.03
C GLY A 49 9.22 -6.67 -21.34
N ALA A 50 8.48 -5.58 -21.29
CA ALA A 50 8.02 -4.86 -22.48
C ALA A 50 9.18 -4.30 -23.30
N ILE A 51 10.15 -3.65 -22.64
CA ILE A 51 11.35 -3.11 -23.30
C ILE A 51 12.18 -4.25 -23.91
N TYR A 52 12.42 -5.32 -23.17
CA TYR A 52 13.17 -6.48 -23.65
C TYR A 52 12.53 -7.09 -24.90
N ASN A 53 11.21 -7.25 -24.90
CA ASN A 53 10.48 -7.76 -26.06
C ASN A 53 10.60 -6.82 -27.27
N ALA A 54 10.49 -5.51 -27.06
CA ALA A 54 10.67 -4.53 -28.11
C ALA A 54 12.10 -4.57 -28.69
N SER A 55 13.14 -4.64 -27.84
CA SER A 55 14.53 -4.77 -28.28
C SER A 55 14.78 -6.08 -29.03
N LYS A 56 14.12 -7.17 -28.62
CA LYS A 56 14.19 -8.46 -29.31
C LYS A 56 13.55 -8.39 -30.70
N MET A 57 12.41 -7.70 -30.85
CA MET A 57 11.77 -7.48 -32.15
C MET A 57 12.66 -6.63 -33.06
N TYR A 58 13.24 -5.53 -32.56
CA TYR A 58 14.18 -4.72 -33.32
C TYR A 58 15.37 -5.55 -33.84
N LYS A 59 15.93 -6.42 -32.99
CA LYS A 59 16.99 -7.31 -33.43
C LYS A 59 16.55 -8.30 -34.50
N GLN A 60 15.32 -8.80 -34.44
CA GLN A 60 14.81 -9.69 -35.48
C GLN A 60 14.74 -8.98 -36.84
N ASP A 61 14.35 -7.71 -36.85
CA ASP A 61 14.20 -6.93 -38.08
C ASP A 61 15.54 -6.42 -38.62
N THR A 62 16.44 -5.97 -37.74
CA THR A 62 17.68 -5.27 -38.12
C THR A 62 18.95 -6.12 -37.98
N SER A 63 18.85 -7.35 -37.45
CA SER A 63 19.97 -8.24 -37.10
C SER A 63 20.98 -7.69 -36.08
N GLU A 64 20.81 -6.45 -35.63
CA GLU A 64 21.62 -5.76 -34.63
C GLU A 64 20.77 -5.40 -33.40
N TRP A 65 21.39 -5.32 -32.22
CA TRP A 65 20.69 -4.85 -31.02
C TRP A 65 20.49 -3.34 -31.08
N PRO A 66 19.33 -2.82 -30.63
CA PRO A 66 19.13 -1.38 -30.48
C PRO A 66 19.95 -0.82 -29.32
#